data_AF-A0A944DXL8-F1
#
_entry.id   AF-A0A944DXL8-F1
#
_cell.length_a   1.000
_cell.length_b   1.000
_cell.length_c   1.000
_cell.angle_alpha   90.00
_cell.angle_beta   90.00
_cell.angle_gamma   90.00
#
_symmetry.space_group_name_H-M   'P 1'
#
loop_
_entity.id
_entity.type
_entity.pdbx_description
1 polymer ?
#
loop_
_entity_poly.entity_id
_entity_poly.type
_entity_poly.pdbx_seq_one_letter_code
_entity_poly.pdbx_strand_id
1 'polypeptide(L)'
;MSIRHGLLALLEPGPRYGSQLRSEFESRTGATWPLNVGQVYTTLGRLERDGMVAQDGEDEAGHALYVITDKGRAELREWFATPVDRSSPPRDELAIKLAMAVGTPGVDIRAVIQSQRRHSVKAMQDYTRLKAQALAAIEGGGSQERDDVAWLLVLEQLIFQTEAEARWLDHCEMRLIRLSAAAGHAPSPAAPPAEPAVQPPAQDRTAASARRTGPA
;
A
#
# COMPACT_ATOMS: atom_id res chain seq x y z
N MET A 1 -10.36 -4.51 12.31
CA MET A 1 -11.83 -4.59 12.28
C MET A 1 -12.37 -5.77 11.49
N SER A 2 -11.65 -6.36 10.52
CA SER A 2 -12.17 -7.51 9.75
C SER A 2 -12.19 -8.84 10.53
N ILE A 3 -11.14 -9.16 11.29
CA ILE A 3 -11.03 -10.47 11.97
C ILE A 3 -12.16 -10.67 12.99
N ARG A 4 -12.48 -9.66 13.80
CA ARG A 4 -13.59 -9.71 14.77
C ARG A 4 -14.91 -10.13 14.11
N HIS A 5 -15.29 -9.45 13.03
CA HIS A 5 -16.53 -9.75 12.30
C HIS A 5 -16.44 -11.06 11.51
N GLY A 6 -15.25 -11.42 11.02
CA GLY A 6 -15.00 -12.72 10.42
C GLY A 6 -15.29 -13.87 11.40
N LEU A 7 -14.82 -13.76 12.65
CA LEU A 7 -15.13 -14.74 13.69
C LEU A 7 -16.62 -14.78 14.03
N LEU A 8 -17.28 -13.62 14.15
CA LEU A 8 -18.74 -13.56 14.34
C LEU A 8 -19.50 -14.23 13.18
N ALA A 9 -19.09 -13.98 11.94
CA ALA A 9 -19.70 -14.59 10.75
C ALA A 9 -19.53 -16.11 10.72
N LEU A 10 -18.39 -16.62 11.19
CA LEU A 10 -18.13 -18.06 11.28
C LEU A 10 -18.94 -18.72 12.41
N LEU A 11 -19.21 -18.00 13.50
CA LEU A 11 -20.01 -18.49 14.63
C LEU A 11 -21.52 -18.45 14.39
N GLU A 12 -21.99 -17.75 13.34
CA GLU A 12 -23.43 -17.64 13.09
C GLU A 12 -24.14 -18.96 12.81
N PRO A 13 -23.58 -19.90 12.01
CA PRO A 13 -24.20 -21.21 11.82
C PRO A 13 -24.29 -22.08 13.08
N GLY A 14 -23.48 -21.82 14.12
CA GLY A 14 -23.48 -22.61 15.34
C GLY A 14 -22.17 -22.54 16.14
N PRO A 15 -22.12 -23.23 17.31
CA PRO A 15 -20.96 -23.20 18.20
C PRO A 15 -19.70 -23.79 17.57
N ARG A 16 -18.53 -23.16 17.83
CA ARG A 16 -17.22 -23.63 17.32
C ARG A 16 -16.11 -23.34 18.33
N TYR A 17 -15.05 -24.15 18.29
CA TYR A 17 -13.83 -23.92 19.06
C TYR A 17 -12.79 -23.10 18.26
N GLY A 18 -11.82 -22.52 18.98
CA GLY A 18 -10.88 -21.53 18.42
C GLY A 18 -10.04 -22.02 17.23
N SER A 19 -9.53 -23.25 17.26
CA SER A 19 -8.75 -23.80 16.14
C SER A 19 -9.62 -24.11 14.91
N GLN A 20 -10.89 -24.49 15.08
CA GLN A 20 -11.82 -24.63 13.96
C GLN A 20 -12.07 -23.27 13.28
N LEU A 21 -12.33 -22.22 14.08
CA LEU A 21 -12.53 -20.86 13.56
C LEU A 21 -11.31 -20.38 12.77
N ARG A 22 -10.10 -20.70 13.24
CA ARG A 22 -8.87 -20.40 12.51
C ARG A 22 -8.87 -21.09 11.14
N SER A 23 -9.07 -22.41 11.11
CA SER A 23 -9.00 -23.20 9.88
C SER A 23 -10.02 -22.73 8.84
N GLU A 24 -11.25 -22.44 9.25
CA GLU A 24 -12.29 -21.95 8.35
C GLU A 24 -12.02 -20.52 7.86
N PHE A 25 -11.47 -19.66 8.73
CA PHE A 25 -11.03 -18.33 8.30
C PHE A 25 -9.91 -18.40 7.27
N GLU A 26 -8.90 -19.26 7.49
CA GLU A 26 -7.79 -19.47 6.56
C GLU A 26 -8.27 -20.10 5.24
N SER A 27 -9.19 -21.06 5.29
CA SER A 27 -9.83 -21.69 4.13
C SER A 27 -10.50 -20.65 3.22
N ARG A 28 -11.37 -19.81 3.78
CA ARG A 28 -12.11 -18.77 3.03
C ARG A 28 -11.24 -17.62 2.51
N THR A 29 -10.06 -17.42 3.08
CA THR A 29 -9.15 -16.31 2.74
C THR A 29 -7.86 -16.76 2.07
N GLY A 30 -7.70 -18.06 1.82
CA GLY A 30 -6.49 -18.67 1.27
C GLY A 30 -5.23 -18.35 2.06
N ALA A 31 -5.35 -18.14 3.38
CA ALA A 31 -4.30 -17.66 4.27
C ALA A 31 -3.62 -16.34 3.83
N THR A 32 -4.28 -15.54 2.97
CA THR A 32 -3.78 -14.21 2.54
C THR A 32 -3.59 -13.28 3.73
N TRP A 33 -4.47 -13.41 4.73
CA TRP A 33 -4.36 -12.76 6.02
C TRP A 33 -4.18 -13.84 7.10
N PRO A 34 -2.94 -14.29 7.36
CA PRO A 34 -2.69 -15.39 8.27
C PRO A 34 -3.17 -15.01 9.68
N LEU A 35 -3.84 -15.96 10.32
CA LEU A 35 -4.42 -15.78 11.64
C LEU A 35 -3.84 -16.83 12.57
N ASN A 36 -3.05 -16.41 13.56
CA ASN A 36 -2.54 -17.36 14.53
C ASN A 36 -3.59 -17.69 15.60
N VAL A 37 -3.47 -18.87 16.22
CA VAL A 37 -4.47 -19.34 17.19
C VAL A 37 -4.56 -18.43 18.42
N GLY A 38 -3.45 -17.83 18.85
CA GLY A 38 -3.42 -16.87 19.96
C GLY A 38 -4.22 -15.60 19.67
N GLN A 39 -4.19 -15.10 18.43
CA GLN A 39 -5.00 -13.97 17.97
C GLN A 39 -6.48 -14.32 17.95
N VAL A 40 -6.85 -15.56 17.59
CA VAL A 40 -8.24 -16.03 17.66
C VAL A 40 -8.74 -15.94 19.11
N TYR A 41 -8.05 -16.59 20.05
CA TYR A 41 -8.48 -16.56 21.46
C TYR A 41 -8.45 -15.16 22.07
N THR A 42 -7.46 -14.33 21.73
CA THR A 42 -7.43 -12.92 22.17
C THR A 42 -8.61 -12.13 21.64
N THR A 43 -9.05 -12.42 20.41
CA THR A 43 -10.21 -11.76 19.79
C THR A 43 -11.52 -12.28 20.38
N LEU A 44 -11.64 -13.59 20.60
CA LEU A 44 -12.79 -14.20 21.28
C LEU A 44 -12.95 -13.65 22.70
N GLY A 45 -11.87 -13.54 23.48
CA GLY A 45 -11.94 -12.93 24.81
C GLY A 45 -12.25 -11.43 24.82
N ARG A 46 -12.07 -10.71 23.70
CA ARG A 46 -12.58 -9.34 23.53
C ARG A 46 -14.08 -9.35 23.22
N LEU A 47 -14.48 -10.18 22.25
CA LEU A 47 -15.88 -10.36 21.88
C LEU A 47 -16.75 -10.79 23.06
N GLU A 48 -16.22 -11.67 23.92
CA GLU A 48 -16.92 -12.16 25.11
C GLU A 48 -17.08 -11.06 26.15
N ARG A 49 -16.02 -10.31 26.44
CA ARG A 49 -16.09 -9.13 27.33
C ARG A 49 -17.06 -8.07 26.81
N ASP A 50 -17.13 -7.91 25.49
CA ASP A 50 -18.08 -7.01 24.84
C ASP A 50 -19.51 -7.59 24.77
N GLY A 51 -19.73 -8.82 25.25
CA GLY A 51 -21.01 -9.51 25.26
C GLY A 51 -21.52 -9.89 23.86
N MET A 52 -20.63 -10.01 22.88
CA MET A 52 -20.96 -10.38 21.50
C MET A 52 -20.90 -11.88 21.26
N VAL A 53 -20.07 -12.60 22.01
CA VAL A 53 -20.03 -14.08 22.05
C VAL A 53 -20.11 -14.56 23.49
N ALA A 54 -20.43 -15.83 23.69
CA ALA A 54 -20.39 -16.50 24.99
C ALA A 54 -19.78 -17.89 24.84
N GLN A 55 -19.20 -18.42 25.91
CA GLN A 55 -18.80 -19.83 25.96
C GLN A 55 -20.03 -20.72 26.17
N ASP A 56 -20.17 -21.77 25.35
CA ASP A 56 -21.28 -22.71 25.34
C ASP A 56 -20.78 -24.15 25.59
N GLY A 57 -20.13 -24.32 26.75
CA GLY A 57 -19.56 -25.60 27.16
C GLY A 57 -18.25 -25.96 26.44
N GLU A 58 -18.03 -27.26 26.31
CA GLU A 58 -16.84 -27.87 25.74
C GLU A 58 -17.22 -28.97 24.75
N ASP A 59 -16.37 -29.22 23.75
CA ASP A 59 -16.53 -30.37 22.87
C ASP A 59 -16.11 -31.69 23.56
N GLU A 60 -16.23 -32.81 22.85
CA GLU A 60 -15.84 -34.14 23.37
C GLU A 60 -14.35 -34.25 23.75
N ALA A 61 -13.51 -33.33 23.28
CA ALA A 61 -12.08 -33.26 23.56
C ALA A 61 -11.72 -32.20 24.62
N GLY A 62 -12.71 -31.54 25.23
CA GLY A 62 -12.52 -30.52 26.27
C GLY A 62 -12.16 -29.13 25.73
N HIS A 63 -12.35 -28.86 24.44
CA HIS A 63 -12.13 -27.53 23.89
C HIS A 63 -13.35 -26.63 24.14
N ALA A 64 -13.09 -25.44 24.68
CA ALA A 64 -14.11 -24.40 24.85
C ALA A 64 -14.82 -24.08 23.52
N LEU A 65 -16.15 -24.27 23.50
CA LEU A 65 -17.02 -23.88 22.41
C LEU A 65 -17.51 -22.46 22.62
N TYR A 66 -17.53 -21.67 21.55
CA TYR A 66 -18.04 -20.30 21.56
C TYR A 66 -19.29 -20.23 20.69
N VAL A 67 -20.26 -19.42 21.10
CA VAL A 67 -21.49 -19.14 20.36
C VAL A 67 -21.70 -17.64 20.23
N ILE A 68 -22.25 -17.19 19.10
CA ILE A 68 -22.63 -15.79 18.91
C ILE A 68 -23.91 -15.48 19.70
N THR A 69 -23.92 -14.33 20.37
CA THR A 69 -25.09 -13.82 21.11
C THR A 69 -25.98 -12.97 20.19
N ASP A 70 -27.17 -12.58 20.66
CA ASP A 70 -28.04 -11.66 19.92
C ASP A 70 -27.39 -10.29 19.67
N LYS A 71 -26.60 -9.81 20.63
CA LYS A 71 -25.80 -8.59 20.45
C LYS A 71 -24.76 -8.77 19.34
N GLY A 72 -24.06 -9.91 19.32
CA GLY A 72 -23.12 -10.25 18.26
C GLY A 72 -23.79 -10.34 16.89
N ARG A 73 -24.99 -10.94 16.81
CA ARG A 73 -25.76 -11.01 15.55
C ARG A 73 -26.21 -9.63 15.08
N ALA A 74 -26.61 -8.74 15.98
CA ALA A 74 -26.96 -7.36 15.63
C ALA A 74 -25.76 -6.61 15.06
N GLU A 75 -24.61 -6.67 15.74
CA GLU A 75 -23.34 -6.10 15.27
C GLU A 75 -22.96 -6.65 13.88
N LEU A 76 -23.08 -7.97 13.69
CA LEU A 76 -22.74 -8.62 12.43
C LEU A 76 -23.63 -8.14 11.27
N ARG A 77 -24.95 -7.99 11.51
CA ARG A 77 -25.89 -7.44 10.51
C ARG A 77 -25.54 -6.00 10.15
N GLU A 78 -25.25 -5.18 11.15
CA GLU A 78 -24.83 -3.79 10.93
C GLU A 78 -23.54 -3.72 10.11
N TRP A 79 -22.56 -4.57 10.44
CA TRP A 79 -21.30 -4.63 9.70
C TRP A 79 -21.49 -5.00 8.22
N PHE A 80 -22.33 -6.00 7.92
CA PHE A 80 -22.63 -6.36 6.52
C PHE A 80 -23.41 -5.27 5.76
N ALA A 81 -24.22 -4.47 6.46
CA ALA A 81 -24.98 -3.36 5.87
C ALA A 81 -24.13 -2.08 5.69
N THR A 82 -23.05 -1.95 6.45
CA THR A 82 -22.22 -0.75 6.47
C THR A 82 -21.15 -0.80 5.38
N PRO A 83 -21.11 0.17 4.43
CA PRO A 83 -20.04 0.24 3.44
C PRO A 83 -18.67 0.43 4.08
N VAL A 84 -17.64 -0.13 3.44
CA VAL A 84 -16.25 0.15 3.82
C VAL A 84 -15.90 1.57 3.40
N ASP A 85 -15.70 2.47 4.37
CA ASP A 85 -15.29 3.85 4.12
C ASP A 85 -13.89 3.90 3.50
N ARG A 86 -13.77 4.65 2.39
CA ARG A 86 -12.53 4.87 1.64
C ARG A 86 -12.11 6.35 1.60
N SER A 87 -12.76 7.21 2.37
CA SER A 87 -12.49 8.65 2.42
C SER A 87 -11.09 9.00 2.95
N SER A 88 -10.55 8.16 3.83
CA SER A 88 -9.18 8.27 4.35
C SER A 88 -8.40 6.99 4.06
N PRO A 89 -7.89 6.82 2.83
CA PRO A 89 -7.18 5.59 2.46
C PRO A 89 -5.92 5.40 3.33
N PRO A 90 -5.55 4.15 3.65
CA PRO A 90 -4.30 3.88 4.32
C PRO A 90 -3.11 4.38 3.47
N ARG A 91 -1.97 4.61 4.14
CA ARG A 91 -0.74 5.00 3.46
C ARG A 91 -0.32 3.91 2.46
N ASP A 92 -0.26 4.27 1.19
CA ASP A 92 0.27 3.40 0.14
C ASP A 92 1.80 3.51 0.13
N GLU A 93 2.47 2.44 0.54
CA GLU A 93 3.93 2.39 0.65
C GLU A 93 4.62 2.61 -0.70
N LEU A 94 4.09 2.04 -1.77
CA LEU A 94 4.68 2.14 -3.10
C LEU A 94 4.53 3.55 -3.68
N ALA A 95 3.37 4.18 -3.49
CA ALA A 95 3.16 5.59 -3.83
C ALA A 95 4.13 6.51 -3.10
N ILE A 96 4.30 6.32 -1.79
CA ILE A 96 5.26 7.08 -0.99
C ILE A 96 6.69 6.83 -1.49
N LYS A 97 7.05 5.57 -1.75
CA LYS A 97 8.38 5.19 -2.26
C LYS A 97 8.71 5.87 -3.58
N LEU A 98 7.77 5.86 -4.54
CA LEU A 98 7.98 6.54 -5.82
C LEU A 98 8.02 8.06 -5.67
N ALA A 99 7.18 8.64 -4.81
CA ALA A 99 7.20 10.09 -4.53
C ALA A 99 8.53 10.53 -3.91
N MET A 100 9.07 9.78 -2.95
CA MET A 100 10.37 10.08 -2.32
C MET A 100 11.56 9.80 -3.24
N ALA A 101 11.44 8.84 -4.16
CA ALA A 101 12.49 8.60 -5.16
C ALA A 101 12.71 9.83 -6.05
N VAL A 102 11.69 10.66 -6.26
CA VAL A 102 11.84 11.95 -6.96
C VAL A 102 12.69 12.90 -6.11
N GLY A 103 13.90 13.20 -6.60
CA GLY A 103 14.82 14.13 -5.94
C GLY A 103 15.77 13.49 -4.92
N THR A 104 15.67 12.18 -4.67
CA THR A 104 16.66 11.48 -3.84
C THR A 104 17.94 11.22 -4.66
N PRO A 105 19.12 11.74 -4.25
CA PRO A 105 20.37 11.52 -4.96
C PRO A 105 20.74 10.03 -5.05
N GLY A 106 21.17 9.59 -6.23
CA GLY A 106 21.62 8.21 -6.46
C GLY A 106 20.52 7.17 -6.62
N VAL A 107 19.24 7.55 -6.55
CA VAL A 107 18.11 6.63 -6.78
C VAL A 107 17.71 6.65 -8.26
N ASP A 108 17.80 5.48 -8.90
CA ASP A 108 17.20 5.27 -10.22
C ASP A 108 15.72 4.88 -10.07
N ILE A 109 14.84 5.86 -10.22
CA ILE A 109 13.39 5.67 -10.16
C ILE A 109 12.87 4.68 -11.21
N ARG A 110 13.52 4.59 -12.39
CA ARG A 110 13.13 3.61 -13.42
C ARG A 110 13.42 2.20 -12.95
N ALA A 111 14.58 1.98 -12.33
CA ALA A 111 14.91 0.69 -11.74
C ALA A 111 13.91 0.29 -10.64
N VAL A 112 13.47 1.25 -9.80
CA VAL A 112 12.46 1.01 -8.76
C VAL A 112 11.12 0.57 -9.38
N ILE A 113 10.62 1.30 -10.39
CA ILE A 113 9.38 0.97 -11.11
C ILE A 113 9.48 -0.41 -11.75
N GLN A 114 10.58 -0.69 -12.45
CA GLN A 114 10.78 -1.96 -13.13
C GLN A 114 10.90 -3.13 -12.14
N SER A 115 11.52 -2.92 -10.98
CA SER A 115 11.57 -3.92 -9.93
C SER A 115 10.18 -4.22 -9.37
N GLN A 116 9.38 -3.19 -9.08
CA GLN A 116 8.02 -3.39 -8.60
C GLN A 116 7.16 -4.09 -9.66
N ARG A 117 7.20 -3.63 -10.91
CA ARG A 117 6.43 -4.21 -12.02
C ARG A 117 6.66 -5.72 -12.16
N ARG A 118 7.92 -6.16 -12.10
CA ARG A 118 8.24 -7.60 -12.14
C ARG A 118 7.62 -8.36 -10.98
N HIS A 119 7.60 -7.76 -9.79
CA HIS A 119 6.94 -8.33 -8.62
C HIS A 119 5.42 -8.41 -8.80
N SER A 120 4.76 -7.34 -9.24
CA SER A 120 3.31 -7.30 -9.47
C SER A 120 2.87 -8.33 -10.53
N VAL A 121 3.60 -8.43 -11.64
CA VAL A 121 3.30 -9.41 -12.71
C VAL A 121 3.47 -10.85 -12.22
N LYS A 122 4.51 -11.12 -11.43
CA LYS A 122 4.70 -12.45 -10.83
C LYS A 122 3.55 -12.81 -9.90
N ALA A 123 3.16 -11.89 -9.02
CA ALA A 123 2.04 -12.08 -8.11
C ALA A 123 0.73 -12.35 -8.88
N MET A 124 0.46 -11.56 -9.92
CA MET A 124 -0.71 -11.74 -10.80
C MET A 124 -0.75 -13.13 -11.45
N GLN A 125 0.40 -13.65 -11.92
CA GLN A 125 0.52 -15.01 -12.46
C GLN A 125 0.24 -16.08 -11.40
N ASP A 126 0.77 -15.90 -10.19
CA ASP A 126 0.55 -16.82 -9.07
C ASP A 126 -0.92 -16.85 -8.66
N TYR A 127 -1.59 -15.69 -8.56
CA TYR A 127 -3.02 -15.61 -8.27
C TYR A 127 -3.89 -16.18 -9.39
N THR A 128 -3.50 -15.98 -10.66
CA THR A 128 -4.23 -16.56 -11.81
C THR A 128 -4.16 -18.09 -11.78
N ARG A 129 -3.00 -18.66 -11.41
CA ARG A 129 -2.86 -20.11 -11.23
C ARG A 129 -3.75 -20.63 -10.09
N LEU A 130 -3.78 -19.92 -8.95
CA LEU A 130 -4.64 -20.27 -7.82
C LEU A 130 -6.13 -20.15 -8.18
N LYS A 131 -6.52 -19.14 -8.97
CA LYS A 131 -7.89 -18.97 -9.48
C LYS A 131 -8.33 -20.17 -10.30
N ALA A 132 -7.48 -20.65 -11.21
CA ALA A 132 -7.78 -21.84 -12.01
C ALA A 132 -7.98 -23.09 -11.13
N GLN A 133 -7.19 -23.25 -10.07
CA GLN A 133 -7.32 -24.35 -9.12
C GLN A 133 -8.62 -24.25 -8.31
N ALA A 134 -8.99 -23.06 -7.84
CA ALA A 134 -10.24 -22.83 -7.12
C ALA A 134 -11.46 -23.12 -8.00
N LEU A 135 -11.46 -22.70 -9.26
CA LEU A 135 -12.54 -23.00 -10.22
C LEU A 135 -12.70 -24.52 -10.42
N ALA A 136 -11.59 -25.24 -10.60
CA ALA A 136 -11.63 -26.69 -10.74
C ALA A 136 -12.14 -27.40 -9.46
N ALA A 137 -11.84 -26.87 -8.27
CA ALA A 137 -12.35 -27.41 -7.00
C ALA A 137 -13.88 -27.24 -6.88
N ILE A 138 -14.40 -26.06 -7.28
CA ILE A 138 -15.84 -25.77 -7.31
C ILE A 138 -16.55 -26.70 -8.28
N GLU A 139 -16.03 -26.85 -9.51
CA GLU A 139 -16.59 -27.76 -10.52
C GLU A 139 -16.59 -29.23 -10.07
N GLY A 140 -15.61 -29.62 -9.24
CA GLY A 140 -15.48 -30.95 -8.67
C GLY A 140 -16.56 -31.33 -7.63
N GLY A 141 -17.41 -30.39 -7.19
CA GLY A 141 -18.54 -30.65 -6.30
C GLY A 141 -18.14 -31.12 -4.89
N GLY A 142 -17.02 -30.62 -4.37
CA GLY A 142 -16.51 -30.97 -3.03
C GLY A 142 -17.36 -30.45 -1.87
N SER A 143 -17.14 -30.98 -0.67
CA SER A 143 -17.85 -30.58 0.56
C SER A 143 -17.54 -29.16 1.07
N GLN A 144 -16.60 -28.47 0.43
CA GLN A 144 -16.12 -27.13 0.81
C GLN A 144 -16.49 -26.04 -0.21
N GLU A 145 -17.49 -26.27 -1.07
CA GLU A 145 -17.87 -25.38 -2.16
C GLU A 145 -18.02 -23.89 -1.75
N ARG A 146 -18.62 -23.61 -0.59
CA ARG A 146 -18.78 -22.23 -0.09
C ARG A 146 -17.45 -21.56 0.24
N ASP A 147 -16.51 -22.32 0.78
CA ASP A 147 -15.19 -21.82 1.14
C ASP A 147 -14.34 -21.62 -0.12
N ASP A 148 -14.46 -22.51 -1.10
CA ASP A 148 -13.81 -22.37 -2.41
C ASP A 148 -14.31 -21.12 -3.16
N VAL A 149 -15.63 -20.86 -3.14
CA VAL A 149 -16.21 -19.63 -3.71
C VAL A 149 -15.72 -18.40 -2.95
N ALA A 150 -15.67 -18.43 -1.61
CA ALA A 150 -15.14 -17.31 -0.83
C ALA A 150 -13.68 -17.02 -1.18
N TRP A 151 -12.87 -18.06 -1.34
CA TRP A 151 -11.48 -17.91 -1.73
C TRP A 151 -11.32 -17.38 -3.16
N LEU A 152 -12.14 -17.85 -4.11
CA LEU A 152 -12.18 -17.33 -5.47
C LEU A 152 -12.42 -15.81 -5.51
N LEU A 153 -13.36 -15.29 -4.71
CA LEU A 153 -13.63 -13.85 -4.63
C LEU A 153 -12.41 -13.06 -4.11
N VAL A 154 -11.68 -13.60 -3.15
CA VAL A 154 -10.45 -12.97 -2.65
C VAL A 154 -9.37 -12.98 -3.73
N LEU A 155 -9.18 -14.10 -4.44
CA LEU A 155 -8.22 -14.20 -5.54
C LEU A 155 -8.51 -13.20 -6.65
N GLU A 156 -9.76 -13.06 -7.07
CA GLU A 156 -10.14 -12.08 -8.09
C GLU A 156 -9.82 -10.66 -7.64
N GLN A 157 -10.08 -10.33 -6.38
CA GLN A 157 -9.72 -9.02 -5.84
C GLN A 157 -8.19 -8.80 -5.76
N LEU A 158 -7.40 -9.84 -5.49
CA LEU A 158 -5.93 -9.74 -5.53
C LEU A 158 -5.42 -9.53 -6.97
N ILE A 159 -6.02 -10.22 -7.95
CA ILE A 159 -5.71 -10.03 -9.37
C ILE A 159 -5.99 -8.58 -9.77
N PHE A 160 -7.20 -8.06 -9.52
CA PHE A 160 -7.57 -6.69 -9.87
C PHE A 160 -6.66 -5.63 -9.22
N GLN A 161 -6.21 -5.86 -7.98
CA GLN A 161 -5.24 -4.97 -7.32
C GLN A 161 -3.89 -4.99 -8.03
N THR A 162 -3.36 -6.16 -8.36
CA THR A 162 -2.07 -6.27 -9.08
C THR A 162 -2.14 -5.70 -10.49
N GLU A 163 -3.28 -5.83 -11.18
CA GLU A 163 -3.52 -5.19 -12.48
C GLU A 163 -3.56 -3.66 -12.37
N ALA A 164 -4.28 -3.14 -11.37
CA ALA A 164 -4.35 -1.70 -11.12
C ALA A 164 -2.96 -1.12 -10.78
N GLU A 165 -2.18 -1.82 -9.96
CA GLU A 165 -0.80 -1.44 -9.65
C GLU A 165 0.08 -1.43 -10.90
N ALA A 166 0.04 -2.49 -11.72
CA ALA A 166 0.83 -2.57 -12.95
C ALA A 166 0.48 -1.43 -13.92
N ARG A 167 -0.82 -1.13 -14.08
CA ARG A 167 -1.30 -0.02 -14.93
C ARG A 167 -0.85 1.34 -14.40
N TRP A 168 -0.83 1.52 -13.09
CA TRP A 168 -0.35 2.76 -12.48
C TRP A 168 1.17 2.91 -12.63
N LEU A 169 1.94 1.83 -12.52
CA LEU A 169 3.38 1.83 -12.81
C LEU A 169 3.69 2.20 -14.27
N ASP A 170 2.90 1.70 -15.23
CA ASP A 170 2.97 2.13 -16.64
C ASP A 170 2.76 3.64 -16.78
N HIS A 171 1.77 4.17 -16.07
CA HIS A 171 1.50 5.59 -16.06
C HIS A 171 2.67 6.40 -15.50
N CYS A 172 3.23 5.97 -14.36
CA CYS A 172 4.39 6.61 -13.74
C CYS A 172 5.61 6.64 -14.67
N GLU A 173 5.92 5.51 -15.32
CA GLU A 173 7.04 5.42 -16.26
C GLU A 173 6.87 6.38 -17.45
N MET A 174 5.68 6.39 -18.06
CA MET A 174 5.36 7.32 -19.16
C MET A 174 5.48 8.79 -18.73
N ARG A 175 5.02 9.12 -17.51
CA ARG A 175 5.11 10.49 -16.96
C ARG A 175 6.56 10.91 -16.71
N LEU A 176 7.38 10.02 -16.18
CA LEU A 176 8.80 10.30 -15.93
C LEU A 176 9.56 10.54 -17.22
N ILE A 177 9.32 9.74 -18.27
CA ILE A 177 9.92 9.94 -19.60
C ILE A 177 9.60 11.35 -20.15
N ARG A 178 8.35 11.78 -20.03
CA ARG A 178 7.93 13.12 -20.49
C ARG A 178 8.60 14.24 -19.71
N LEU A 179 8.65 14.13 -18.38
CA LEU A 179 9.27 15.14 -17.53
C LEU A 179 10.79 15.22 -17.72
N SER A 180 11.48 14.09 -17.92
CA SER A 180 12.90 14.09 -18.23
C SER A 180 13.20 14.72 -19.59
N ALA A 181 12.35 14.48 -20.59
CA ALA A 181 12.50 15.08 -21.92
C ALA A 181 12.28 16.60 -21.89
N ALA A 182 11.31 17.08 -21.10
CA ALA A 182 11.06 18.50 -20.89
C ALA A 182 12.19 19.20 -20.13
N ALA A 183 12.77 18.56 -19.11
CA ALA A 183 13.92 19.08 -18.38
C ALA A 183 15.18 19.20 -19.28
N GLY A 184 15.37 18.26 -20.22
CA GLY A 184 16.46 18.34 -21.21
C GLY A 184 16.24 19.38 -22.32
N HIS A 185 15.02 19.91 -22.48
CA HIS A 185 14.67 20.95 -23.45
C HIS A 185 14.49 22.34 -22.83
N ALA A 186 14.65 22.50 -21.52
CA ALA A 186 14.58 23.80 -20.89
C ALA A 186 15.76 24.66 -21.40
N PRO A 187 15.52 25.83 -22.04
CA PRO A 187 16.61 26.70 -22.44
C PRO A 187 17.38 27.11 -21.19
N SER A 188 18.70 26.91 -21.22
CA SER A 188 19.60 27.39 -20.18
C SER A 188 19.31 28.87 -19.93
N PRO A 189 19.10 29.32 -18.67
CA PRO A 189 18.93 30.74 -18.40
C PRO A 189 20.20 31.43 -18.91
N ALA A 190 20.02 32.29 -19.92
CA ALA A 190 21.11 33.00 -20.56
C ALA A 190 21.99 33.63 -19.48
N ALA A 191 23.29 33.33 -19.53
CA ALA A 191 24.27 33.95 -18.64
C ALA A 191 24.07 35.48 -18.69
N PRO A 192 24.06 36.18 -17.55
CA PRO A 192 23.92 37.63 -17.55
C PRO A 192 25.05 38.23 -18.39
N PRO A 193 24.78 39.29 -19.19
CA PRO A 193 25.80 39.91 -20.01
C PRO A 193 26.96 40.37 -19.12
N ALA A 194 28.18 39.99 -19.50
CA ALA A 194 29.40 40.38 -18.80
C ALA A 194 29.47 41.92 -18.71
N GLU A 195 29.56 42.43 -17.48
CA GLU A 195 29.79 43.85 -17.24
C GLU A 195 31.10 44.29 -17.92
N PRO A 196 31.13 45.45 -18.60
CA PRO A 196 32.34 45.93 -19.24
C PRO A 196 33.40 46.27 -18.18
N ALA A 197 34.57 45.64 -18.33
CA ALA A 197 35.73 45.86 -17.47
C ALA A 197 36.10 47.35 -17.41
N VAL A 198 36.04 47.92 -16.20
CA VAL A 198 36.51 49.28 -15.91
C VAL A 198 38.03 49.31 -16.06
N GLN A 199 38.54 50.07 -17.04
CA GLN A 199 39.96 50.38 -17.15
C GLN A 199 40.38 51.35 -16.03
N PRO A 200 41.54 51.14 -15.38
CA PRO A 200 42.06 52.08 -14.39
C PRO A 200 42.51 53.39 -15.05
N PRO A 201 42.42 54.54 -14.34
CA PRO A 201 42.66 55.84 -14.94
C PRO A 201 44.15 56.09 -15.21
N ALA A 202 44.41 56.75 -16.34
CA ALA A 202 45.73 57.22 -16.76
C ALA A 202 46.27 58.30 -15.80
N GLN A 203 47.53 58.16 -15.40
CA GLN A 203 48.23 59.18 -14.62
C GLN A 203 48.71 60.30 -15.54
N ASP A 204 48.06 61.46 -15.46
CA ASP A 204 48.54 62.69 -16.07
C ASP A 204 49.71 63.28 -15.26
N ARG A 205 50.90 63.29 -15.87
CA ARG A 205 52.07 64.03 -15.39
C ARG A 205 52.27 65.23 -16.30
N THR A 206 51.84 66.41 -15.86
CA THR A 206 52.28 67.68 -16.46
C THR A 206 52.61 68.75 -15.41
N ALA A 207 53.90 69.12 -15.44
CA ALA A 207 54.49 70.45 -15.30
C ALA A 207 54.25 71.29 -14.02
N ALA A 208 55.30 71.41 -13.21
CA ALA A 208 55.58 72.57 -12.38
C ALA A 208 56.73 73.38 -12.99
N SER A 209 56.46 74.59 -13.49
CA SER A 209 57.46 75.59 -13.86
C SER A 209 56.87 77.01 -13.79
N ALA A 210 57.37 77.81 -12.84
CA ALA A 210 57.36 79.28 -12.77
C ALA A 210 57.74 79.68 -11.32
N ARG A 211 58.57 80.68 -10.99
CA ARG A 211 59.26 81.76 -11.71
C ARG A 211 60.36 82.31 -10.77
N ARG A 212 61.43 82.85 -11.37
CA ARG A 212 62.45 83.71 -10.72
C ARG A 212 61.88 85.11 -10.43
N THR A 213 62.41 85.80 -9.42
CA THR A 213 62.98 87.18 -9.49
C THR A 213 63.48 87.64 -8.09
N GLY A 214 64.72 88.15 -8.02
CA GLY A 214 65.23 89.02 -6.92
C GLY A 214 64.84 90.50 -7.17
N PRO A 215 65.34 91.52 -6.42
CA PRO A 215 66.77 91.73 -6.11
C PRO A 215 67.10 92.38 -4.72
N ALA A 216 68.42 92.58 -4.52
CA ALA A 216 69.19 93.51 -3.65
C ALA A 216 68.60 94.07 -2.35
#